data_AF-A0A3A1WRR3-F1
#
_entry.id   AF-A0A3A1WRR3-F1
#
_cell.length_a   1.000
_cell.length_b   1.000
_cell.length_c   1.000
_cell.angle_alpha   90.00
_cell.angle_beta   90.00
_cell.angle_gamma   90.00
#
_symmetry.space_group_name_H-M   'P 1'
#
loop_
_entity.id
_entity.type
_entity.pdbx_description
1 polymer ?
#
loop_
_entity_poly.entity_id
_entity_poly.type
_entity_poly.pdbx_seq_one_letter_code
_entity_poly.pdbx_strand_id
1 'polypeptide(L)'
;MPADPNLLKAARILLGLSQDDLANAVGISRKSLARVEAGGVDSTLGTVEAIKVALELRGVTFLGGSESFGPGLRVPADLASGWEAERARLALERGRSKTENEEP
;
A
#
# COMPACT_ATOMS: atom_id res chain seq x y z
N MET A 1 -10.70 -9.58 -12.07
CA MET A 1 -10.20 -10.66 -11.20
C MET A 1 -10.16 -10.11 -9.79
N PRO A 2 -10.68 -10.84 -8.79
CA PRO A 2 -10.59 -10.41 -7.40
C PRO A 2 -9.12 -10.31 -6.97
N ALA A 3 -8.82 -9.29 -6.16
CA ALA A 3 -7.50 -9.17 -5.56
C ALA A 3 -7.29 -10.20 -4.46
N ASP A 4 -6.05 -10.70 -4.34
CA ASP A 4 -5.66 -11.56 -3.23
C ASP A 4 -5.84 -10.83 -1.88
N PRO A 5 -6.42 -11.49 -0.85
CA PRO A 5 -6.57 -10.91 0.49
C PRO A 5 -5.32 -10.28 1.09
N ASN A 6 -4.14 -10.87 0.85
CA ASN A 6 -2.87 -10.35 1.32
C ASN A 6 -2.51 -9.04 0.60
N LEU A 7 -2.81 -8.94 -0.71
CA LEU A 7 -2.60 -7.71 -1.46
C LEU A 7 -3.57 -6.61 -1.04
N LEU A 8 -4.83 -6.96 -0.72
CA LEU A 8 -5.80 -6.00 -0.16
C LEU A 8 -5.29 -5.42 1.17
N LYS A 9 -4.82 -6.29 2.06
CA LYS A 9 -4.22 -5.89 3.34
C LYS A 9 -2.96 -5.05 3.13
N ALA A 10 -2.08 -5.44 2.22
CA ALA A 10 -0.86 -4.69 1.91
C ALA A 10 -1.18 -3.28 1.39
N ALA A 11 -2.14 -3.16 0.47
CA ALA A 11 -2.59 -1.88 -0.05
C ALA A 11 -3.13 -0.96 1.05
N ARG A 12 -3.97 -1.50 1.95
CA ARG A 12 -4.48 -0.73 3.10
C ARG A 12 -3.34 -0.19 3.97
N ILE A 13 -2.36 -1.03 4.28
CA ILE A 13 -1.21 -0.65 5.11
C ILE A 13 -0.36 0.41 4.42
N LEU A 14 -0.06 0.24 3.12
CA LEU A 14 0.71 1.21 2.34
C LEU A 14 0.03 2.57 2.28
N LEU A 15 -1.30 2.60 2.16
CA LEU A 15 -2.09 3.83 2.21
C LEU A 15 -2.27 4.42 3.62
N GLY A 16 -1.69 3.80 4.65
CA GLY A 16 -1.81 4.26 6.04
C GLY A 16 -3.22 4.16 6.63
N LEU A 17 -4.10 3.34 6.05
CA LEU A 17 -5.49 3.23 6.47
C LEU A 17 -5.64 2.24 7.63
N SER A 18 -6.47 2.60 8.62
CA SER A 18 -6.94 1.63 9.61
C SER A 18 -7.98 0.69 8.98
N GLN A 19 -8.26 -0.44 9.64
CA GLN A 19 -9.35 -1.31 9.22
C GLN A 19 -10.71 -0.60 9.31
N ASP A 20 -10.90 0.26 10.30
CA ASP A 20 -12.14 1.02 10.46
C ASP A 20 -12.34 2.02 9.31
N ASP A 21 -11.28 2.71 8.87
CA ASP A 21 -11.35 3.65 7.72
C ASP A 21 -11.79 2.96 6.43
N LEU A 22 -11.18 1.81 6.13
CA LEU A 22 -11.50 1.06 4.91
C LEU A 22 -12.88 0.40 5.02
N ALA A 23 -13.24 -0.15 6.18
CA ALA A 23 -14.55 -0.75 6.40
C ALA A 23 -15.68 0.27 6.20
N ASN A 24 -15.50 1.48 6.75
CA ASN A 24 -16.45 2.59 6.57
C ASN A 24 -16.55 3.03 5.10
N ALA A 25 -15.42 3.11 4.38
CA ALA A 25 -15.41 3.49 2.97
C ALA A 25 -16.11 2.47 2.06
N VAL A 26 -16.05 1.19 2.42
CA VAL A 26 -16.67 0.08 1.66
C VAL A 26 -18.13 -0.16 2.10
N GLY A 27 -18.53 0.30 3.29
CA GLY A 27 -19.85 0.06 3.86
C GLY A 27 -20.00 -1.33 4.50
N ILE A 28 -18.93 -1.89 5.07
CA ILE A 28 -18.93 -3.19 5.76
C ILE A 28 -18.48 -3.03 7.21
N SER A 29 -18.71 -4.06 8.04
CA SER A 29 -18.18 -4.06 9.40
C SER A 29 -16.66 -4.25 9.42
N ARG A 30 -15.97 -3.64 10.39
CA ARG A 30 -14.53 -3.91 10.65
C ARG A 30 -14.24 -5.39 10.80
N LYS A 31 -15.12 -6.15 11.48
CA LYS A 31 -14.99 -7.59 11.65
C LYS A 31 -15.04 -8.34 10.31
N SER A 32 -15.91 -7.91 9.38
CA SER A 32 -15.98 -8.45 8.03
C SER A 32 -14.68 -8.17 7.27
N LEU A 33 -14.18 -6.93 7.31
CA LEU A 33 -12.90 -6.58 6.68
C LEU A 33 -11.74 -7.42 7.24
N ALA A 34 -11.66 -7.56 8.57
CA ALA A 34 -10.61 -8.36 9.21
C ALA A 34 -10.65 -9.83 8.78
N ARG A 35 -11.84 -10.40 8.57
CA ARG A 35 -11.98 -11.77 8.02
C ARG A 35 -11.52 -11.85 6.57
N VAL A 36 -11.88 -10.86 5.75
CA VAL A 36 -11.41 -10.79 4.36
C VAL A 36 -9.88 -10.77 4.34
N GLU A 37 -9.26 -9.85 5.08
CA GLU A 37 -7.79 -9.71 5.17
C GLU A 37 -7.06 -10.94 5.72
N ALA A 38 -7.76 -11.78 6.48
CA ALA A 38 -7.23 -13.05 6.99
C ALA A 38 -7.37 -14.23 6.01
N GLY A 39 -7.94 -14.00 4.81
CA GLY A 39 -8.23 -15.06 3.84
C GLY A 39 -9.43 -15.93 4.24
N GLY A 40 -10.37 -15.39 5.02
CA GLY A 40 -11.56 -16.11 5.46
C GLY A 40 -12.43 -16.56 4.27
N VAL A 41 -12.78 -17.85 4.26
CA VAL A 41 -13.45 -18.58 3.17
C VAL A 41 -14.86 -18.04 2.83
N ASP A 42 -15.50 -17.33 3.75
CA ASP A 42 -16.90 -16.85 3.61
C ASP A 42 -17.04 -15.47 2.96
N SER A 43 -15.95 -14.87 2.49
CA SER A 43 -15.98 -13.54 1.89
C SER A 43 -16.58 -13.62 0.48
N THR A 44 -17.68 -12.92 0.23
CA THR A 44 -18.28 -12.91 -1.12
C THR A 44 -17.36 -12.22 -2.11
N LEU A 45 -17.34 -12.71 -3.36
CA LEU A 45 -16.56 -12.11 -4.44
C LEU A 45 -16.86 -10.60 -4.60
N GLY A 46 -18.12 -10.20 -4.43
CA GLY A 46 -18.53 -8.80 -4.48
C GLY A 46 -17.93 -7.94 -3.37
N THR A 47 -17.73 -8.48 -2.16
CA THR A 47 -17.09 -7.75 -1.06
C THR A 47 -15.61 -7.51 -1.36
N VAL A 48 -14.91 -8.54 -1.88
CA VAL A 48 -13.50 -8.45 -2.27
C VAL A 48 -13.31 -7.41 -3.37
N GLU A 49 -14.18 -7.40 -4.38
CA GLU A 49 -14.13 -6.41 -5.47
C GLU A 49 -14.43 -4.99 -4.95
N ALA A 50 -15.42 -4.82 -4.07
CA ALA A 50 -15.73 -3.51 -3.48
C ALA A 50 -14.54 -2.95 -2.67
N ILE A 51 -13.85 -3.79 -1.90
CA ILE A 51 -12.62 -3.41 -1.18
C ILE A 51 -11.52 -3.02 -2.17
N LYS A 52 -11.30 -3.82 -3.21
CA LYS A 52 -10.31 -3.52 -4.26
C LYS A 52 -10.58 -2.15 -4.90
N VAL A 53 -11.81 -1.88 -5.32
CA VAL A 53 -12.21 -0.60 -5.93
C VAL A 53 -12.00 0.57 -4.97
N ALA A 54 -12.39 0.43 -3.70
CA ALA A 54 -12.19 1.48 -2.70
C ALA A 54 -10.71 1.83 -2.46
N LEU A 55 -9.81 0.84 -2.56
CA LEU A 55 -8.37 1.05 -2.50
C LEU A 55 -7.83 1.69 -3.78
N GLU A 56 -8.29 1.24 -4.96
CA GLU A 56 -7.88 1.83 -6.24
C GLU A 56 -8.26 3.30 -6.37
N LEU A 57 -9.44 3.69 -5.87
CA LEU A 57 -9.88 5.08 -5.78
C LEU A 57 -8.97 5.96 -4.89
N ARG A 58 -8.16 5.36 -4.03
CA ARG A 58 -7.18 6.04 -3.17
C ARG A 58 -5.77 6.04 -3.76
N GLY A 59 -5.60 5.58 -5.00
CA GLY A 59 -4.38 5.77 -5.79
C GLY A 59 -3.49 4.54 -5.95
N VAL A 60 -3.80 3.41 -5.31
CA VAL A 60 -3.10 2.15 -5.62
C VAL A 60 -3.64 1.51 -6.90
N THR A 61 -2.89 0.59 -7.50
CA THR A 61 -3.35 -0.19 -8.65
C THR A 61 -2.99 -1.65 -8.46
N PHE A 62 -3.96 -2.55 -8.57
CA PHE A 62 -3.72 -3.99 -8.52
C PHE A 62 -3.29 -4.48 -9.91
N LEU A 63 -2.22 -5.26 -9.93
CA LEU A 63 -1.66 -5.85 -11.14
C LEU A 63 -2.02 -7.33 -11.18
N GLY A 64 -2.48 -7.81 -12.34
CA GLY A 64 -2.63 -9.23 -12.57
C GLY A 64 -1.27 -9.96 -12.51
N GLY A 65 -1.32 -11.28 -12.33
CA GLY A 65 -0.13 -12.11 -12.48
C GLY A 65 0.38 -12.14 -13.92
N SER A 66 1.64 -12.51 -14.08
CA SER A 66 2.30 -12.83 -15.34
C SER A 66 2.74 -14.29 -15.34
N GLU A 67 3.37 -14.76 -16.42
CA GLU A 67 3.93 -16.13 -16.46
C GLU A 67 4.98 -16.38 -15.37
N SER A 68 5.76 -15.35 -14.99
CA SER A 68 6.89 -15.49 -14.06
C SER A 68 6.59 -14.98 -12.65
N PHE A 69 5.50 -14.23 -12.46
CA PHE A 69 5.18 -13.58 -11.18
C PHE A 69 3.69 -13.64 -10.88
N GLY A 70 3.35 -13.83 -9.60
CA GLY A 70 1.98 -13.70 -9.11
C GLY A 70 1.43 -12.27 -9.23
N PRO A 71 0.16 -12.04 -8.83
CA PRO A 71 -0.43 -10.72 -8.82
C PRO A 71 0.35 -9.75 -7.93
N GLY A 72 0.29 -8.47 -8.26
CA GLY A 72 1.08 -7.43 -7.62
C GLY A 72 0.28 -6.18 -7.27
N LEU A 73 0.96 -5.23 -6.66
CA LEU A 73 0.40 -3.94 -6.27
C LEU A 73 1.37 -2.82 -6.67
N ARG A 74 0.82 -1.76 -7.27
CA ARG A 74 1.54 -0.52 -7.56
C ARG A 74 0.99 0.60 -6.69
N VAL A 75 1.90 1.40 -6.13
CA VAL A 75 1.60 2.59 -5.33
C VAL A 75 1.76 3.86 -6.16
N PRO A 76 1.11 4.98 -5.78
CA PRO A 76 1.31 6.24 -6.46
C PRO A 76 2.73 6.79 -6.17
N ALA A 77 3.25 7.59 -7.11
CA ALA A 77 4.65 8.00 -7.12
C ALA A 77 5.04 8.86 -5.90
N ASP A 78 4.12 9.69 -5.42
CA ASP A 78 4.25 10.49 -4.20
C ASP A 78 4.45 9.62 -2.96
N LEU A 79 3.67 8.55 -2.82
CA LEU A 79 3.79 7.58 -1.73
C LEU A 79 5.13 6.83 -1.80
N ALA A 80 5.60 6.50 -3.01
CA ALA A 80 6.89 5.84 -3.21
C ALA A 80 8.11 6.75 -2.95
N SER A 81 7.99 8.04 -3.31
CA SER A 81 9.11 8.99 -3.30
C SER A 81 9.51 9.45 -1.90
N GLY A 82 8.68 9.26 -0.87
CA GLY A 82 8.95 9.77 0.48
C GLY A 82 10.27 9.29 1.08
N TRP A 83 10.60 8.01 0.91
CA TRP A 83 11.87 7.43 1.35
C TRP A 83 13.06 7.89 0.48
N GLU A 84 12.85 8.06 -0.83
CA GLU A 84 13.90 8.47 -1.75
C GLU A 84 14.29 9.93 -1.53
N ALA A 85 13.30 10.81 -1.34
CA ALA A 85 13.51 12.21 -1.00
C ALA A 85 14.24 12.37 0.34
N GLU A 86 13.84 11.61 1.36
CA GLU A 86 14.49 11.64 2.67
C GLU A 86 15.93 11.14 2.62
N ARG A 87 16.20 10.05 1.88
CA ARG A 87 17.58 9.58 1.68
C ARG A 87 18.43 10.55 0.87
N ALA A 88 17.85 11.20 -0.15
CA ALA A 88 18.54 12.22 -0.93
C ALA A 88 18.95 13.41 -0.04
N ARG A 89 18.08 13.84 0.88
CA ARG A 89 18.39 14.88 1.88
C ARG A 89 19.54 14.44 2.80
N LEU A 90 19.45 13.26 3.41
CA LEU A 90 20.49 12.72 4.29
C LEU A 90 21.85 12.54 3.59
N ALA A 91 21.85 12.21 2.29
CA ALA A 91 23.06 12.11 1.50
C ALA A 91 23.74 13.48 1.28
N LEU A 92 22.96 14.54 1.03
CA LEU A 92 23.46 15.91 0.87
C LEU A 92 24.02 16.47 2.18
N GLU A 93 23.36 16.22 3.31
CA GLU A 93 23.81 16.65 4.64
C GLU A 93 25.15 16.01 5.03
N ARG A 94 25.31 14.71 4.77
CA ARG A 94 26.58 13.99 4.97
C ARG A 94 27.71 14.48 4.06
N GLY A 95 27.38 15.03 2.90
CA GLY A 95 28.33 15.69 2.00
C GLY A 95 28.83 17.02 2.57
N ARG A 96 27.92 17.85 3.13
CA ARG A 96 28.26 19.17 3.70
C ARG A 96 29.14 19.08 4.96
N SER A 97 28.91 18.10 5.84
CA SER A 97 29.76 17.91 7.02
C SER A 97 31.16 17.35 6.71
N LYS A 98 31.42 16.82 5.50
CA LYS A 98 32.77 16.43 5.09
C LYS A 98 33.58 17.62 4.61
N THR A 99 32.97 18.54 3.87
CA THR A 99 33.62 19.76 3.39
C THR A 99 33.96 20.75 4.50
N GLU A 100 33.18 20.80 5.58
CA GLU A 100 33.46 21.69 6.74
C GLU A 100 34.58 21.16 7.68
N ASN A 101 34.91 19.86 7.62
CA ASN A 101 36.00 19.26 8.41
C ASN A 101 37.33 19.14 7.63
N GLU A 102 37.37 19.63 6.38
CA GLU A 102 38.52 19.57 5.47
C GLU A 102 39.12 20.96 5.16
N GLU A 103 38.74 22.03 5.87
CA GLU A 103 39.44 23.31 5.83
C GLU A 103 40.43 23.43 7.03
N PRO A 104 41.73 23.67 6.78
CA PRO A 104 42.79 23.78 7.79
C PRO A 104 42.84 25.13 8.52
#